data_AF-A0A942DDJ1-F1
#
_entry.id   AF-A0A942DDJ1-F1
#
_cell.length_a   1.000
_cell.length_b   1.000
_cell.length_c   1.000
_cell.angle_alpha   90.00
_cell.angle_beta   90.00
_cell.angle_gamma   90.00
#
_symmetry.space_group_name_H-M   'P 1'
#
loop_
_entity.id
_entity.type
_entity.pdbx_description
1 polymer ?
#
loop_
_entity_poly.entity_id
_entity_poly.type
_entity_poly.pdbx_seq_one_letter_code
_entity_poly.pdbx_strand_id
1 'polypeptide(L)' 'MAFKLTLEEALKEALQDDAKVSKYEAKVIRELIMADGKVSEKEKQFLEKALHANHFDDEAFEILSGVLLRSHLKD' A
#
# COMPACT_ATOMS: atom_id res chain seq x y z
N MET A 1 -13.20 -14.08 -13.68
CA MET A 1 -12.27 -13.02 -14.11
C MET A 1 -11.30 -12.79 -12.97
N ALA A 2 -10.00 -13.03 -13.18
CA ALA A 2 -9.00 -12.72 -12.16
C ALA A 2 -8.68 -11.22 -12.26
N PHE A 3 -9.34 -10.40 -11.44
CA PHE A 3 -8.95 -9.01 -11.26
C PHE A 3 -7.57 -9.01 -10.59
N LYS A 4 -6.52 -8.73 -11.36
CA LYS A 4 -5.22 -8.34 -10.78
C LYS A 4 -5.38 -6.91 -10.28
N LEU A 5 -5.86 -6.75 -9.06
CA LEU A 5 -5.80 -5.47 -8.36
C LEU A 5 -4.32 -5.13 -8.15
N THR A 6 -3.86 -4.10 -8.85
CA THR A 6 -2.52 -3.55 -8.62
C THR A 6 -2.51 -2.75 -7.32
N LEU A 7 -1.33 -2.53 -6.74
CA LEU A 7 -1.22 -1.74 -5.51
C LEU A 7 -1.79 -0.33 -5.68
N GLU A 8 -1.56 0.29 -6.84
CA GLU A 8 -2.08 1.61 -7.16
C GLU A 8 -3.61 1.64 -7.15
N GLU A 9 -4.27 0.63 -7.72
CA GLU A 9 -5.73 0.54 -7.72
C GLU A 9 -6.30 0.30 -6.33
N ALA A 10 -5.70 -0.61 -5.55
CA ALA A 10 -6.12 -0.87 -4.18
C ALA A 10 -5.98 0.36 -3.28
N LEU A 11 -4.89 1.12 -3.43
CA LEU A 11 -4.71 2.39 -2.72
C LEU A 11 -5.66 3.47 -3.20
N LYS A 12 -5.94 3.55 -4.51
CA LYS A 12 -6.92 4.51 -5.05
C LYS A 12 -8.32 4.23 -4.56
N GLU A 13 -8.74 2.97 -4.52
CA GLU A 13 -10.05 2.59 -3.97
C GLU A 13 -10.17 2.98 -2.50
N ALA A 14 -9.17 2.64 -1.68
CA ALA A 14 -9.15 2.99 -0.26
C ALA A 14 -9.17 4.52 -0.03
N LEU A 15 -8.41 5.27 -0.83
CA LEU A 15 -8.40 6.73 -0.76
C LEU A 15 -9.68 7.38 -1.33
N GLN A 16 -10.36 6.74 -2.27
CA GLN A 16 -11.61 7.27 -2.83
C GLN A 16 -12.79 7.14 -1.86
N ASP A 17 -12.82 6.07 -1.06
CA ASP A 17 -13.98 5.77 -0.21
C ASP A 17 -13.96 6.58 1.09
N ASP A 18 -12.81 6.61 1.80
CA ASP A 18 -12.73 7.20 3.15
C ASP A 18 -11.74 8.37 3.25
N ALA A 19 -11.12 8.80 2.13
CA ALA A 19 -10.02 9.78 2.08
C ALA A 19 -8.79 9.44 2.95
N LYS A 20 -8.84 8.30 3.65
CA LYS A 20 -7.84 7.73 4.53
C LYS A 20 -7.87 6.22 4.39
N VAL A 21 -6.70 5.62 4.46
CA VAL A 21 -6.56 4.17 4.46
C VAL A 21 -6.53 3.69 5.91
N SER A 22 -7.51 2.86 6.25
CA SER A 22 -7.62 2.21 7.55
C SER A 22 -6.68 1.01 7.69
N LYS A 23 -6.54 0.51 8.93
CA LYS A 23 -5.78 -0.72 9.23
C LYS A 23 -6.24 -1.92 8.39
N TYR A 24 -7.54 -2.06 8.13
CA TYR A 24 -8.08 -3.20 7.40
C TYR A 24 -7.68 -3.17 5.93
N GLU A 25 -7.79 -2.00 5.29
CA GLU A 25 -7.37 -1.80 3.91
C GLU A 25 -5.86 -1.95 3.76
N ALA A 26 -5.08 -1.41 4.71
CA ALA A 26 -3.64 -1.59 4.75
C ALA A 26 -3.23 -3.07 4.85
N LYS A 27 -3.98 -3.91 5.57
CA LYS A 27 -3.74 -5.36 5.61
C LYS A 27 -4.03 -6.02 4.27
N VAL A 28 -5.13 -5.65 3.62
CA VAL A 28 -5.48 -6.19 2.28
C VAL A 28 -4.40 -5.81 1.27
N ILE A 29 -4.00 -4.54 1.27
CA ILE A 29 -2.91 -4.02 0.44
C ILE A 29 -1.60 -4.78 0.70
N ARG A 30 -1.25 -4.99 1.97
CA ARG A 30 -0.06 -5.76 2.34
C ARG A 30 -0.11 -7.18 1.79
N GLU A 31 -1.24 -7.87 1.91
CA GLU A 31 -1.39 -9.25 1.40
C GLU A 31 -1.27 -9.29 -0.12
N LEU A 32 -1.82 -8.30 -0.84
CA LEU A 32 -1.65 -8.15 -2.30
C LEU A 32 -0.17 -7.99 -2.68
N ILE A 33 0.56 -7.13 -1.97
CA ILE A 33 2.00 -6.93 -2.19
C ILE A 33 2.79 -8.21 -1.87
N MET A 34 2.44 -8.89 -0.78
CA MET A 34 3.11 -10.15 -0.40
C MET A 34 2.84 -11.28 -1.39
N ALA A 35 1.65 -11.29 -2.02
CA ALA A 35 1.29 -12.24 -3.06
C ALA A 35 2.07 -12.00 -4.37
N ASP A 36 2.26 -10.74 -4.78
CA ASP A 36 3.06 -10.39 -5.96
C ASP A 36 4.59 -10.42 -5.66
N GLY A 37 4.96 -10.31 -4.39
CA GLY A 37 6.33 -10.45 -3.87
C GLY A 37 7.28 -9.32 -4.27
N LYS A 38 6.79 -8.30 -4.97
CA LYS A 38 7.52 -7.13 -5.46
C LYS A 38 6.64 -5.89 -5.33
N VAL A 39 7.27 -4.77 -4.98
CA VAL A 39 6.70 -3.42 -5.12
C VAL A 39 7.51 -2.74 -6.22
N SER A 40 6.85 -2.32 -7.31
CA SER A 40 7.51 -1.56 -8.36
C SER A 40 7.88 -0.16 -7.89
N GLU A 41 8.84 0.50 -8.54
CA GLU A 41 9.24 1.86 -8.17
C GLU A 41 8.08 2.88 -8.24
N LYS A 42 7.17 2.71 -9.20
CA LYS A 42 5.97 3.57 -9.31
C LYS A 42 5.05 3.41 -8.11
N GLU A 43 4.86 2.17 -7.67
CA GLU A 43 4.05 1.83 -6.51
C GLU A 43 4.69 2.33 -5.21
N LYS A 44 6.03 2.26 -5.09
CA LYS A 44 6.77 2.86 -3.97
C LYS A 44 6.55 4.36 -3.90
N GLN A 45 6.74 5.07 -5.01
CA GLN A 45 6.53 6.52 -5.06
C GLN A 45 5.08 6.91 -4.72
N PHE A 46 4.11 6.07 -5.10
CA PHE A 46 2.71 6.31 -4.77
C PHE A 46 2.44 6.14 -3.27
N LEU A 47 2.97 5.07 -2.66
CA LEU A 47 2.93 4.86 -1.21
C LEU A 47 3.61 5.99 -0.45
N GLU A 48 4.82 6.38 -0.83
CA GLU A 48 5.55 7.49 -0.17
C GLU A 48 4.77 8.80 -0.24
N LYS A 49 4.20 9.12 -1.41
CA LYS A 49 3.35 10.32 -1.56
C LYS A 49 2.12 10.25 -0.66
N ALA A 50 1.45 9.11 -0.60
CA ALA A 50 0.29 8.94 0.26
C ALA A 50 0.67 9.02 1.75
N LEU A 51 1.86 8.52 2.14
CA LEU A 51 2.37 8.53 3.51
C LEU A 51 2.67 9.98 3.93
N HIS A 52 3.29 10.74 3.03
CA HIS A 52 3.53 12.17 3.22
C HIS A 52 2.24 13.00 3.23
N ALA A 53 1.20 12.57 2.53
CA ALA A 53 -0.09 13.25 2.49
C ALA A 53 -0.94 13.05 3.77
N ASN A 54 -0.47 12.27 4.75
CA ASN A 54 -1.19 11.95 5.99
C ASN A 54 -2.55 11.26 5.74
N HIS A 55 -2.64 10.50 4.65
CA HIS A 55 -3.85 9.75 4.29
C HIS A 55 -3.88 8.34 4.90
N PHE A 56 -3.07 8.07 5.91
CA PHE A 56 -3.03 6.78 6.60
C PHE A 56 -3.28 7.01 8.08
N ASP A 57 -4.05 6.14 8.69
CA ASP A 57 -4.04 6.06 10.14
C ASP A 57 -2.73 5.45 10.63
N ASP A 58 -2.35 5.73 11.88
CA ASP A 58 -1.06 5.31 12.44
C ASP A 58 -0.80 3.81 12.27
N GLU A 59 -1.83 2.98 12.46
CA GLU A 59 -1.73 1.52 12.28
C GLU A 59 -1.54 1.12 10.80
N ALA A 60 -2.16 1.84 9.86
CA ALA A 60 -1.99 1.61 8.43
C ALA A 60 -0.59 2.03 7.97
N PHE A 61 -0.09 3.14 8.51
CA PHE A 61 1.26 3.64 8.28
C PHE A 61 2.31 2.61 8.69
N GLU A 62 2.22 2.05 9.91
CA GLU A 62 3.17 1.04 10.38
C GLU A 62 3.18 -0.22 9.50
N ILE A 63 2.00 -0.68 9.08
CA ILE A 63 1.87 -1.88 8.23
C ILE A 63 2.51 -1.64 6.87
N LEU A 64 2.19 -0.54 6.21
CA LEU A 64 2.63 -0.26 4.83
C LEU A 64 4.10 0.19 4.77
N SER A 65 4.57 0.96 5.74
CA SER A 65 5.99 1.33 5.87
C SER A 65 6.87 0.09 6.09
N GLY A 66 6.41 -0.88 6.89
CA GLY A 66 7.09 -2.16 7.07
C GLY A 66 7.21 -2.97 5.77
N VAL A 67 6.22 -2.87 4.88
CA VAL A 67 6.27 -3.52 3.55
C VAL A 67 7.27 -2.82 2.63
N LEU A 68 7.26 -1.49 2.60
CA LEU A 68 8.24 -0.67 1.87
C LEU A 68 9.68 -0.99 2.29
N LEU A 69 9.95 -0.99 3.60
CA LEU A 69 11.27 -1.31 4.16
C LEU A 69 11.73 -2.72 3.78
N ARG A 70 10.82 -3.71 3.84
CA ARG A 70 11.13 -5.09 3.42
C ARG A 70 11.36 -5.21 1.92
N SER A 71 10.67 -4.42 1.11
CA SER A 71 10.91 -4.37 -0.34
C SER A 71 12.25 -3.72 -0.70
N HIS A 72 12.83 -2.90 0.18
CA HIS A 72 14.18 -2.33 0.02
C HIS A 72 15.32 -3.26 0.47
N LEU A 73 15.02 -4.33 1.23
CA LEU A 73 16.01 -5.30 1.71
C LEU A 73 16.33 -6.42 0.70
N LYS A 74 15.68 -6.45 -0.46
CA LYS A 74 15.91 -7.46 -1.52
C LYS A 74 16.88 -7.00 -2.61
N ASP A 75 17.67 -5.94 -2.35
CA ASP A 75 18.85 -5.60 -3.16
C ASP A 75 20.08 -6.40 -2.70
#